data_AF-A0A4Q3YDZ8-F1
#
_entry.id   AF-A0A4Q3YDZ8-F1
#
_cell.length_a   1.000
_cell.length_b   1.000
_cell.length_c   1.000
_cell.angle_alpha   90.00
_cell.angle_beta   90.00
_cell.angle_gamma   90.00
#
_symmetry.space_group_name_H-M   'P 1'
#
loop_
_entity.id
_entity.type
_entity.pdbx_description
1 polymer ?
#
loop_
_entity_poly.entity_id
_entity_poly.type
_entity_poly.pdbx_seq_one_letter_code
_entity_poly.pdbx_strand_id
1 'polypeptide(L)'
;MISPSMLFTRQQVAELTGASDDVLSFWIKNDLILPTSGGSGKGSHRKFDLFQVNIAAVLLELRKFGVNIGTMRSLARMLQDGVTLGRSAECNHRAIYDALNLFDLLERYRSGREVHVYVDTWGDDAGTNAGYPKAQLATSEQDILDHTRRDQGNLHDTYENVAAFAARITTATRLPLQLFFDLNQLAYRYVWSGNESEWGDAEWLIVPMENGELDIIVDGEQEGFLGKNERKIKSGLFLLPAAIFRSVWGETLKASIHWPFSLT
;
A
#
# COMPACT_ATOMS: atom_id res chain seq x y z
N MET A 1 -13.74 -2.63 -10.27
CA MET A 1 -12.37 -2.35 -10.72
C MET A 1 -12.44 -1.15 -11.64
N ILE A 2 -11.68 -0.10 -11.39
CA ILE A 2 -11.40 0.87 -12.45
C ILE A 2 -10.57 0.09 -13.46
N SER A 3 -11.14 -0.16 -14.64
CA SER A 3 -10.54 -1.02 -15.67
C SER A 3 -9.03 -0.75 -15.81
N PRO A 4 -8.16 -1.79 -15.93
CA PRO A 4 -6.73 -1.65 -16.25
C PRO A 4 -6.44 -0.79 -17.49
N SER A 5 -7.49 -0.42 -18.24
CA SER A 5 -7.47 0.44 -19.41
C SER A 5 -7.67 1.94 -19.14
N MET A 6 -7.94 2.39 -17.90
CA MET A 6 -8.17 3.82 -17.67
C MET A 6 -6.85 4.59 -17.69
N LEU A 7 -6.60 5.21 -18.84
CA LEU A 7 -5.39 5.96 -19.14
C LEU A 7 -5.73 7.44 -19.31
N PHE A 8 -5.08 8.28 -18.51
CA PHE A 8 -5.26 9.72 -18.45
C PHE A 8 -4.24 10.43 -19.34
N THR A 9 -4.65 11.50 -20.02
CA THR A 9 -3.71 12.45 -20.64
C THR A 9 -3.06 13.33 -19.57
N ARG A 10 -1.94 13.97 -19.90
CA ARG A 10 -1.32 14.98 -19.01
C ARG A 10 -2.32 16.08 -18.58
N GLN A 11 -3.18 16.53 -19.51
CA GLN A 11 -4.22 17.51 -19.20
C GLN A 11 -5.24 16.97 -18.18
N GLN A 12 -5.69 15.73 -18.33
CA GLN A 12 -6.59 15.10 -17.35
C GLN A 12 -5.91 14.95 -15.99
N VAL A 13 -4.62 14.60 -15.96
CA VAL A 13 -3.86 14.59 -14.69
C VAL A 13 -3.81 15.99 -14.07
N ALA A 14 -3.59 17.05 -14.87
CA ALA A 14 -3.60 18.43 -14.40
C ALA A 14 -4.95 18.83 -13.80
N GLU A 15 -6.04 18.49 -14.47
CA GLU A 15 -7.41 18.77 -14.03
C GLU A 15 -7.75 18.03 -12.73
N LEU A 16 -7.42 16.73 -12.65
CA LEU A 16 -7.72 15.89 -11.49
C LEU A 16 -6.89 16.27 -10.25
N THR A 17 -5.62 16.61 -10.44
CA THR A 17 -4.71 16.91 -9.31
C THR A 17 -4.66 18.40 -8.97
N GLY A 18 -5.01 19.28 -9.90
CA GLY A 18 -4.77 20.73 -9.78
C GLY A 18 -3.32 21.13 -10.06
N ALA A 19 -2.45 20.23 -10.50
CA ALA A 19 -1.09 20.56 -10.91
C ALA A 19 -1.06 21.28 -12.27
N SER A 20 -0.35 22.41 -12.37
CA SER A 20 -0.18 23.12 -13.65
C SER A 20 0.58 22.27 -14.68
N ASP A 21 0.34 22.52 -15.98
CA ASP A 21 0.98 21.81 -17.09
C ASP A 21 2.52 21.90 -17.07
N ASP A 22 3.08 23.03 -16.65
CA ASP A 22 4.53 23.24 -16.50
C ASP A 22 5.13 22.36 -15.41
N VAL A 23 4.44 22.25 -14.26
CA VAL A 23 4.85 21.38 -13.14
C VAL A 23 4.83 19.92 -13.57
N LEU A 24 3.76 19.47 -14.22
CA LEU A 24 3.70 18.09 -14.72
C LEU A 24 4.77 17.83 -15.79
N SER A 25 4.99 18.76 -16.71
CA SER A 25 6.06 18.64 -17.71
C SER A 25 7.43 18.53 -17.07
N PHE A 26 7.70 19.32 -16.03
CA PHE A 26 8.93 19.24 -15.26
C PHE A 26 9.06 17.90 -14.53
N TRP A 27 8.02 17.41 -13.86
CA TRP A 27 8.05 16.11 -13.17
C TRP A 27 8.26 14.94 -14.12
N ILE A 28 7.62 14.95 -15.29
CA ILE A 28 7.82 13.90 -16.31
C ILE A 28 9.26 13.95 -16.85
N LYS A 29 9.83 15.14 -17.06
CA LYS A 29 11.23 15.27 -17.52
C LYS A 29 12.26 14.80 -16.49
N ASN A 30 11.89 14.78 -15.21
CA ASN A 30 12.74 14.41 -14.09
C ASN A 30 12.39 13.03 -13.50
N ASP A 31 11.58 12.23 -14.20
CA ASP A 31 11.18 10.88 -13.80
C ASP A 31 10.46 10.78 -12.43
N LEU A 32 9.79 11.86 -12.00
CA LEU A 32 8.96 11.83 -10.80
C LEU A 32 7.62 11.13 -11.06
N ILE A 33 7.08 11.31 -12.26
CA ILE A 33 5.92 10.58 -12.78
C ILE A 33 6.27 10.01 -14.14
N LEU A 34 5.82 8.80 -14.41
CA LEU A 34 6.21 8.03 -15.58
C LEU A 34 4.98 7.78 -16.46
N PRO A 35 5.07 7.99 -17.79
CA PRO A 35 3.99 7.59 -18.68
C PRO A 35 3.89 6.07 -18.73
N THR A 36 2.69 5.54 -18.55
CA THR A 36 2.37 4.10 -18.67
C THR A 36 2.40 3.65 -20.13
N SER A 37 2.04 4.53 -21.06
CA SER A 37 2.09 4.26 -22.49
C SER A 37 2.21 5.53 -23.34
N GLY A 38 2.55 5.34 -24.61
CA GLY A 38 2.73 6.41 -25.59
C GLY A 38 4.04 7.20 -25.43
N GLY A 39 4.21 8.27 -26.23
CA GLY A 39 5.35 9.18 -26.13
C GLY A 39 6.59 8.82 -26.94
N SER A 40 6.54 7.80 -27.80
CA SER A 40 7.66 7.36 -28.65
C SER A 40 7.74 8.06 -30.02
N GLY A 41 6.82 8.96 -30.36
CA GLY A 41 6.83 9.64 -31.67
C GLY A 41 5.78 10.74 -31.85
N LYS A 42 5.78 11.36 -33.03
CA LYS A 42 4.87 12.45 -33.42
C LYS A 42 3.42 11.93 -33.43
N GLY A 43 2.57 12.49 -32.57
CA GLY A 43 1.16 12.09 -32.43
C GLY A 43 0.86 11.02 -31.37
N SER A 44 1.89 10.45 -30.73
CA SER A 44 1.70 9.53 -29.60
C SER A 44 1.71 10.29 -28.28
N HIS A 45 0.53 10.66 -27.79
CA HIS A 45 0.41 11.34 -26.51
C HIS A 45 0.77 10.40 -25.35
N ARG A 46 1.59 10.89 -24.43
CA ARG A 46 1.87 10.21 -23.16
C ARG A 46 0.58 10.00 -22.37
N LYS A 47 0.43 8.80 -21.83
CA LYS A 47 -0.72 8.39 -21.02
C LYS A 47 -0.26 7.91 -19.65
N PHE A 48 -1.08 8.15 -18.64
CA PHE A 48 -0.80 7.88 -17.25
C PHE A 48 -1.91 7.03 -16.67
N ASP A 49 -1.58 5.98 -15.92
CA ASP A 49 -2.56 5.21 -15.17
C ASP A 49 -2.90 5.87 -13.82
N LEU A 50 -3.81 5.26 -13.07
CA LEU A 50 -4.27 5.76 -11.78
C LEU A 50 -3.14 5.94 -10.75
N PHE A 51 -2.11 5.09 -10.77
CA PHE A 51 -1.02 5.18 -9.80
C PHE A 51 -0.19 6.42 -10.07
N GLN A 52 0.05 6.74 -11.33
CA GLN A 52 0.77 7.96 -11.71
C GLN A 52 -0.03 9.22 -11.37
N VAL A 53 -1.36 9.17 -11.45
CA VAL A 53 -2.23 10.26 -10.97
C VAL A 53 -2.13 10.41 -9.44
N ASN A 54 -2.18 9.31 -8.69
CA ASN A 54 -2.07 9.33 -7.23
C ASN A 54 -0.69 9.81 -6.78
N ILE A 55 0.38 9.37 -7.44
CA ILE A 55 1.74 9.86 -7.19
C ILE A 55 1.82 11.37 -7.45
N ALA A 56 1.28 11.85 -8.58
CA ALA A 56 1.24 13.28 -8.88
C ALA A 56 0.50 14.09 -7.80
N ALA A 57 -0.61 13.57 -7.27
CA ALA A 57 -1.37 14.21 -6.20
C ALA A 57 -0.57 14.31 -4.89
N VAL A 58 0.09 13.23 -4.48
CA VAL A 58 0.98 13.23 -3.30
C VAL A 58 2.11 14.25 -3.48
N LEU A 59 2.77 14.25 -4.64
CA LEU A 59 3.86 15.19 -4.93
C LEU A 59 3.38 16.64 -4.94
N LEU A 60 2.13 16.90 -5.33
CA LEU A 60 1.55 18.24 -5.29
C LEU A 60 1.37 18.73 -3.85
N GLU A 61 0.88 17.87 -2.95
CA GLU A 61 0.78 18.21 -1.53
C GLU A 61 2.16 18.51 -0.94
N LEU A 62 3.16 17.66 -1.19
CA LEU A 62 4.54 17.93 -0.78
C LEU A 62 5.04 19.29 -1.26
N ARG A 63 4.78 19.61 -2.54
CA ARG A 63 5.17 20.90 -3.12
C ARG A 63 4.49 22.08 -2.41
N LYS A 64 3.21 21.96 -2.01
CA LYS A 64 2.50 23.02 -1.26
C LYS A 64 3.16 23.31 0.09
N PHE A 65 3.74 22.29 0.72
CA PHE A 65 4.54 22.44 1.95
C PHE A 65 5.99 22.88 1.72
N GLY A 66 6.36 23.23 0.48
CA GLY A 66 7.71 23.71 0.16
C GLY A 66 8.79 22.62 0.17
N VAL A 67 8.40 21.34 0.11
CA VAL A 67 9.36 20.23 0.05
C VAL A 67 10.19 20.34 -1.22
N ASN A 68 11.51 20.21 -1.07
CA ASN A 68 12.44 20.37 -2.19
C ASN A 68 12.33 19.20 -3.20
N ILE A 69 12.83 19.44 -4.41
CA ILE A 69 12.72 18.48 -5.51
C ILE A 69 13.50 17.17 -5.28
N GLY A 70 14.62 17.21 -4.56
CA GLY A 70 15.40 16.00 -4.26
C GLY A 70 14.61 15.04 -3.37
N THR A 71 14.00 15.60 -2.32
CA THR A 71 13.09 14.91 -1.40
C THR A 71 11.87 14.35 -2.15
N MET A 72 11.19 15.17 -2.97
CA MET A 72 10.09 14.69 -3.81
C MET A 72 10.50 13.57 -4.77
N ARG A 73 11.71 13.64 -5.35
CA ARG A 73 12.25 12.59 -6.23
C ARG A 73 12.51 11.28 -5.48
N SER A 74 13.03 11.35 -4.26
CA SER A 74 13.26 10.18 -3.41
C SER A 74 11.95 9.45 -3.11
N LEU A 75 10.92 10.18 -2.68
CA LEU A 75 9.59 9.60 -2.48
C LEU A 75 9.01 9.04 -3.78
N ALA A 76 9.07 9.80 -4.87
CA ALA A 76 8.56 9.37 -6.17
C ALA A 76 9.19 8.02 -6.57
N ARG A 77 10.50 7.89 -6.47
CA ARG A 77 11.21 6.63 -6.77
C ARG A 77 10.68 5.47 -5.91
N MET A 78 10.52 5.67 -4.61
CA MET A 78 9.99 4.64 -3.72
C MET A 78 8.56 4.21 -4.09
N LEU A 79 7.71 5.16 -4.48
CA LEU A 79 6.36 4.89 -4.97
C LEU A 79 6.38 4.13 -6.30
N GLN A 80 7.27 4.49 -7.23
CA GLN A 80 7.45 3.78 -8.50
C GLN A 80 7.98 2.35 -8.31
N ASP A 81 8.91 2.16 -7.37
CA ASP A 81 9.43 0.85 -6.99
C ASP A 81 8.29 -0.02 -6.43
N GLY A 82 7.44 0.56 -5.57
CA GLY A 82 6.22 -0.07 -5.08
C GLY A 82 5.27 -0.49 -6.20
N VAL A 83 4.99 0.41 -7.15
CA VAL A 83 4.13 0.12 -8.32
C VAL A 83 4.71 -1.02 -9.17
N THR A 84 6.01 -1.03 -9.39
CA THR A 84 6.69 -2.11 -10.13
C THR A 84 6.56 -3.44 -9.40
N LEU A 85 6.88 -3.46 -8.11
CA LEU A 85 6.81 -4.67 -7.28
C LEU A 85 5.38 -5.21 -7.19
N GLY A 86 4.40 -4.36 -6.91
CA GLY A 86 3.00 -4.74 -6.79
C GLY A 86 2.39 -5.26 -8.09
N ARG A 87 2.81 -4.71 -9.24
CA ARG A 87 2.38 -5.23 -10.57
C ARG A 87 3.01 -6.56 -10.94
N SER A 88 4.22 -6.82 -10.43
CA SER A 88 4.92 -8.09 -10.61
C SER A 88 4.47 -9.16 -9.62
N ALA A 89 3.57 -8.83 -8.70
CA ALA A 89 3.03 -9.79 -7.74
C ALA A 89 2.16 -10.80 -8.49
N GLU A 90 2.45 -12.08 -8.29
CA GLU A 90 1.68 -13.20 -8.84
C GLU A 90 0.48 -13.55 -7.94
N CYS A 91 0.02 -12.58 -7.14
CA CYS A 91 -1.14 -12.72 -6.26
C CYS A 91 -2.11 -11.57 -6.50
N ASN A 92 -3.33 -11.72 -6.01
CA ASN A 92 -4.31 -10.66 -5.94
C ASN A 92 -3.70 -9.41 -5.28
N HIS A 93 -3.89 -8.22 -5.86
CA HIS A 93 -3.44 -6.96 -5.25
C HIS A 93 -3.86 -6.75 -3.78
N ARG A 94 -4.95 -7.37 -3.33
CA ARG A 94 -5.36 -7.37 -1.92
C ARG A 94 -4.51 -8.31 -1.06
N ALA A 95 -4.11 -9.45 -1.62
CA ALA A 95 -3.23 -10.41 -0.96
C ALA A 95 -1.81 -9.88 -0.74
N ILE A 96 -1.44 -8.76 -1.37
CA ILE A 96 -0.22 -8.03 -1.00
C ILE A 96 -0.28 -7.58 0.46
N TYR A 97 -1.43 -7.11 0.96
CA TYR A 97 -1.58 -6.75 2.37
C TYR A 97 -1.40 -7.97 3.28
N ASP A 98 -2.06 -9.07 2.93
CA ASP A 98 -1.96 -10.33 3.68
C ASP A 98 -0.50 -10.84 3.71
N ALA A 99 0.22 -10.70 2.59
CA ALA A 99 1.62 -11.06 2.47
C ALA A 99 2.56 -10.12 3.27
N LEU A 100 2.28 -8.81 3.29
CA LEU A 100 3.01 -7.84 4.12
C LEU A 100 2.84 -8.16 5.61
N ASN A 101 1.61 -8.48 6.04
CA ASN A 101 1.33 -8.88 7.42
C ASN A 101 2.06 -10.18 7.79
N LEU A 102 2.00 -11.20 6.92
CA LEU A 102 2.72 -12.45 7.15
C LEU A 102 4.23 -12.22 7.23
N PHE A 103 4.79 -11.41 6.32
CA PHE A 103 6.20 -11.01 6.37
C PHE A 103 6.56 -10.33 7.70
N ASP A 104 5.75 -9.37 8.16
CA ASP A 104 6.00 -8.64 9.40
C ASP A 104 5.92 -9.55 10.64
N LEU A 105 4.99 -10.51 10.67
CA LEU A 105 4.91 -11.52 11.74
C LEU A 105 6.15 -12.40 11.76
N LEU A 106 6.61 -12.88 10.60
CA LEU A 106 7.81 -13.71 10.49
C LEU A 106 9.07 -12.95 10.90
N GLU A 107 9.25 -11.71 10.44
CA GLU A 107 10.40 -10.87 10.83
C GLU A 107 10.37 -10.48 12.31
N ARG A 108 9.18 -10.26 12.87
CA ARG A 108 9.00 -10.05 14.31
C ARG A 108 9.47 -11.28 15.09
N TYR A 109 9.05 -12.48 14.69
CA TYR A 109 9.50 -13.73 15.31
C TYR A 109 11.02 -13.95 15.17
N ARG A 110 11.58 -13.80 13.96
CA ARG A 110 13.02 -13.96 13.68
C ARG A 110 13.90 -13.00 14.47
N SER A 111 13.38 -11.81 14.79
CA SER A 111 14.05 -10.82 15.64
C SER A 111 13.92 -11.11 17.15
N GLY A 112 13.40 -12.27 17.54
CA GLY A 112 13.23 -12.69 18.93
C GLY A 112 12.09 -11.98 19.66
N ARG A 113 11.17 -11.33 18.92
CA ARG A 113 9.99 -10.68 19.51
C ARG A 113 8.82 -11.64 19.56
N GLU A 114 8.02 -11.50 20.61
CA GLU A 114 6.80 -12.27 20.80
C GLU A 114 5.80 -12.01 19.66
N VAL A 115 5.25 -13.10 19.12
CA VAL A 115 4.17 -13.12 18.13
C VAL A 115 3.06 -13.98 18.70
N HIS A 116 1.85 -13.44 18.77
CA HIS A 116 0.68 -14.20 19.17
C HIS A 116 0.05 -14.86 17.95
N VAL A 117 -0.27 -16.15 18.08
CA VAL A 117 -1.00 -16.94 17.11
C VAL A 117 -2.24 -17.52 17.77
N TYR A 118 -3.29 -17.70 17.00
CA TYR A 118 -4.50 -18.36 17.49
C TYR A 118 -4.39 -19.85 17.21
N VAL A 119 -4.56 -20.68 18.24
CA VAL A 119 -4.67 -22.13 18.09
C VAL A 119 -6.06 -22.64 18.40
N ASP A 120 -6.47 -23.56 17.55
CA ASP A 120 -7.63 -24.40 17.71
C ASP A 120 -7.45 -25.28 18.95
N THR A 121 -8.24 -25.01 19.98
CA THR A 121 -8.44 -25.96 21.08
C THR A 121 -9.63 -26.84 20.73
N TRP A 122 -9.58 -27.53 19.59
CA TRP A 122 -10.51 -28.62 19.34
C TRP A 122 -10.01 -29.76 20.21
N GLY A 123 -10.44 -29.76 21.47
CA GLY A 123 -10.28 -30.93 22.32
C GLY A 123 -11.02 -32.10 21.67
N ASP A 124 -10.47 -33.30 21.78
CA ASP A 124 -11.09 -34.56 21.37
C ASP A 124 -12.45 -34.82 22.06
N ASP A 125 -12.87 -33.96 22.99
CA ASP A 125 -14.19 -33.93 23.59
C ASP A 125 -15.21 -33.33 22.62
N ALA A 126 -15.58 -34.15 21.64
CA ALA A 126 -16.68 -33.93 20.70
C ALA A 126 -18.03 -33.80 21.46
N GLY A 127 -18.28 -32.63 22.01
CA GLY A 127 -19.43 -32.36 22.87
C GLY A 127 -19.76 -30.87 22.96
N THR A 128 -20.29 -30.31 21.87
CA THR A 128 -21.18 -29.13 21.84
C THR A 128 -20.64 -27.72 22.09
N ASN A 129 -19.37 -27.49 22.39
CA ASN A 129 -18.83 -26.12 22.39
C ASN A 129 -17.77 -25.96 21.29
N ALA A 130 -18.10 -25.22 20.24
CA ALA A 130 -17.10 -24.69 19.31
C ALA A 130 -16.12 -23.86 20.13
N GLY A 131 -14.93 -24.41 20.39
CA GLY A 131 -13.91 -23.73 21.18
C GLY A 131 -13.54 -22.42 20.50
N TYR A 132 -13.61 -21.31 21.24
CA TYR A 132 -13.05 -20.06 20.74
C TYR A 132 -11.54 -20.24 20.56
N PRO A 133 -10.96 -19.79 19.42
CA PRO A 133 -9.53 -19.86 19.21
C PRO A 133 -8.79 -19.20 20.38
N LYS A 134 -7.85 -19.92 20.97
CA LYS A 134 -7.06 -19.40 22.09
C LYS A 134 -5.80 -18.75 21.56
N ALA A 135 -5.55 -17.51 21.96
CA ALA A 135 -4.28 -16.85 21.70
C ALA A 135 -3.16 -17.52 22.51
N GLN A 136 -2.05 -17.85 21.84
CA GLN A 136 -0.81 -18.32 22.46
C GLN A 136 0.39 -17.68 21.78
N LEU A 137 1.58 -17.80 22.38
CA LEU A 137 2.82 -17.38 21.75
C LEU A 137 3.24 -18.39 20.69
N ALA A 138 3.68 -17.89 19.53
CA ALA A 138 4.34 -18.71 18.52
C ALA A 138 5.65 -19.26 19.07
N THR A 139 5.84 -20.57 18.93
CA THR A 139 7.04 -21.32 19.30
C THR A 139 7.88 -21.71 18.09
N SER A 140 7.34 -21.52 16.88
CA SER A 140 8.00 -21.78 15.61
C SER A 140 7.46 -20.85 14.51
N GLU A 141 8.20 -20.69 13.40
CA GLU A 141 7.66 -20.04 12.19
C GLU A 141 6.46 -20.82 11.63
N GLN A 142 6.44 -22.15 11.81
CA GLN A 142 5.34 -22.99 11.35
C GLN A 142 4.03 -22.63 12.07
N ASP A 143 4.07 -22.25 13.35
CA ASP A 143 2.88 -21.82 14.09
C ASP A 143 2.23 -20.58 13.45
N ILE A 144 3.06 -19.66 12.93
CA ILE A 144 2.63 -18.43 12.25
C ILE A 144 2.04 -18.78 10.88
N LEU A 145 2.73 -19.65 10.12
CA LEU A 145 2.27 -20.13 8.82
C LEU A 145 0.92 -20.86 8.95
N ASP A 146 0.76 -21.74 9.93
CA ASP A 146 -0.49 -22.46 10.19
C ASP A 146 -1.59 -21.54 10.71
N HIS A 147 -1.25 -20.50 11.48
CA HIS A 147 -2.19 -19.45 11.86
C HIS A 147 -2.73 -18.70 10.63
N THR A 148 -1.85 -18.22 9.75
CA THR A 148 -2.27 -17.53 8.51
C THR A 148 -3.05 -18.45 7.58
N ARG A 149 -2.64 -19.72 7.42
CA ARG A 149 -3.36 -20.70 6.60
C ARG A 149 -4.77 -20.95 7.12
N ARG A 150 -4.97 -20.99 8.44
CA ARG A 150 -6.32 -21.14 9.02
C ARG A 150 -7.20 -19.94 8.75
N ASP A 151 -6.60 -18.76 8.63
CA ASP A 151 -7.30 -17.53 8.27
C ASP A 151 -7.61 -17.42 6.76
N GLN A 152 -7.50 -18.52 6.00
CA GLN A 152 -7.75 -18.57 4.55
C GLN A 152 -9.08 -17.92 4.12
N GLY A 153 -10.12 -17.98 4.95
CA GLY A 153 -11.41 -17.33 4.66
C GLY A 153 -11.37 -15.81 4.65
N ASN A 154 -10.37 -15.21 5.32
CA ASN A 154 -10.12 -13.78 5.36
C ASN A 154 -8.99 -13.35 4.41
N LEU A 155 -8.21 -14.30 3.89
CA LEU A 155 -7.21 -14.02 2.86
C LEU A 155 -7.86 -13.65 1.53
N HIS A 156 -7.23 -12.75 0.80
CA HIS A 156 -7.73 -12.28 -0.48
C HIS A 156 -7.20 -13.06 -1.69
N ASP A 157 -6.47 -14.15 -1.43
CA ASP A 157 -5.94 -15.12 -2.38
C ASP A 157 -5.68 -16.45 -1.64
N THR A 158 -5.21 -17.48 -2.33
CA THR A 158 -4.77 -18.72 -1.67
C THR A 158 -3.61 -18.44 -0.73
N TYR A 159 -3.58 -19.17 0.39
CA TYR A 159 -2.48 -19.13 1.34
C TYR A 159 -1.15 -19.39 0.64
N GLU A 160 -1.10 -20.32 -0.32
CA GLU A 160 0.11 -20.63 -1.08
C GLU A 160 0.65 -19.40 -1.82
N ASN A 161 -0.23 -18.63 -2.47
CA ASN A 161 0.15 -17.40 -3.18
C ASN A 161 0.61 -16.30 -2.20
N VAL A 162 -0.11 -16.12 -1.09
CA VAL A 162 0.24 -15.17 -0.03
C VAL A 162 1.60 -15.50 0.57
N ALA A 163 1.82 -16.75 0.97
CA ALA A 163 3.06 -17.21 1.59
C ALA A 163 4.24 -17.16 0.61
N ALA A 164 4.04 -17.56 -0.65
CA ALA A 164 5.07 -17.47 -1.68
C ALA A 164 5.48 -16.02 -1.95
N PHE A 165 4.52 -15.09 -1.99
CA PHE A 165 4.82 -13.68 -2.16
C PHE A 165 5.50 -13.08 -0.92
N ALA A 166 5.01 -13.38 0.29
CA ALA A 166 5.61 -12.95 1.56
C ALA A 166 7.07 -13.38 1.68
N ALA A 167 7.41 -14.61 1.26
CA ALA A 167 8.78 -15.12 1.27
C ALA A 167 9.74 -14.36 0.32
N ARG A 168 9.21 -13.64 -0.67
CA ARG A 168 9.99 -12.79 -1.59
C ARG A 168 10.15 -11.35 -1.07
N ILE A 169 9.39 -10.95 -0.05
CA ILE A 169 9.51 -9.63 0.55
C ILE A 169 10.81 -9.57 1.34
N THR A 170 11.48 -8.42 1.25
CA THR A 170 12.69 -8.11 2.00
C THR A 170 12.46 -6.83 2.78
N THR A 171 13.30 -6.53 3.77
CA THR A 171 13.24 -5.24 4.48
C THR A 171 13.30 -4.05 3.52
N ALA A 172 14.05 -4.16 2.43
CA ALA A 172 14.17 -3.08 1.44
C ALA A 172 12.92 -2.91 0.56
N THR A 173 12.16 -3.99 0.32
CA THR A 173 10.96 -3.96 -0.55
C THR A 173 9.65 -3.80 0.23
N ARG A 174 9.68 -4.02 1.55
CA ARG A 174 8.51 -3.91 2.45
C ARG A 174 7.85 -2.54 2.38
N LEU A 175 8.59 -1.46 2.60
CA LEU A 175 8.01 -0.10 2.58
C LEU A 175 7.48 0.29 1.19
N PRO A 176 8.21 0.12 0.08
CA PRO A 176 7.67 0.34 -1.26
C PRO A 176 6.35 -0.42 -1.53
N LEU A 177 6.25 -1.69 -1.12
CA LEU A 177 5.02 -2.49 -1.29
C LEU A 177 3.86 -1.96 -0.44
N GLN A 178 4.13 -1.51 0.79
CA GLN A 178 3.11 -0.84 1.61
C GLN A 178 2.59 0.42 0.94
N LEU A 179 3.49 1.26 0.43
CA LEU A 179 3.08 2.49 -0.26
C LEU A 179 2.30 2.19 -1.54
N PHE A 180 2.61 1.10 -2.25
CA PHE A 180 1.80 0.64 -3.36
C PHE A 180 0.39 0.24 -2.93
N PHE A 181 0.27 -0.51 -1.84
CA PHE A 181 -1.02 -0.88 -1.28
C PHE A 181 -1.82 0.36 -0.89
N ASP A 182 -1.19 1.32 -0.21
CA ASP A 182 -1.79 2.60 0.20
C ASP A 182 -2.21 3.46 -1.01
N LEU A 183 -1.40 3.51 -2.07
CA LEU A 183 -1.77 4.15 -3.34
C LEU A 183 -3.02 3.50 -3.98
N ASN A 184 -3.32 2.25 -3.65
CA ASN A 184 -4.47 1.51 -4.14
C ASN A 184 -5.71 1.64 -3.22
N GLN A 185 -5.55 2.08 -1.95
CA GLN A 185 -6.60 2.02 -0.92
C GLN A 185 -7.93 2.70 -1.29
N LEU A 186 -7.93 3.77 -2.10
CA LEU A 186 -9.20 4.37 -2.55
C LEU A 186 -10.01 3.52 -3.51
N ALA A 187 -9.38 2.60 -4.25
CA ALA A 187 -10.13 1.63 -5.04
C ALA A 187 -10.91 0.64 -4.14
N TYR A 188 -10.53 0.50 -2.87
CA TYR A 188 -11.07 -0.51 -1.96
C TYR A 188 -12.16 -0.04 -1.02
N ARG A 189 -12.11 1.22 -0.53
CA ARG A 189 -13.08 1.73 0.46
C ARG A 189 -14.55 1.61 0.02
N TYR A 190 -14.81 1.51 -1.29
CA TYR A 190 -16.15 1.37 -1.85
C TYR A 190 -16.61 -0.06 -2.17
N VAL A 191 -15.73 -1.07 -2.09
CA VAL A 191 -16.05 -2.40 -2.66
C VAL A 191 -16.56 -3.41 -1.63
N TRP A 192 -16.14 -3.33 -0.37
CA TRP A 192 -16.24 -4.50 0.49
C TRP A 192 -17.46 -4.57 1.41
N SER A 193 -18.02 -3.46 1.89
CA SER A 193 -18.90 -3.61 3.06
C SER A 193 -20.22 -2.85 3.08
N GLY A 194 -20.47 -1.82 2.26
CA GLY A 194 -21.64 -0.94 2.49
C GLY A 194 -21.68 -0.26 3.88
N ASN A 195 -20.71 -0.59 4.74
CA ASN A 195 -20.34 0.07 5.97
C ASN A 195 -19.09 0.88 5.63
N GLU A 196 -19.19 2.20 5.72
CA GLU A 196 -18.12 3.17 5.53
C GLU A 196 -16.97 3.05 6.56
N SER A 197 -16.99 2.03 7.41
CA SER A 197 -16.12 1.87 8.55
C SER A 197 -14.80 1.18 8.22
N GLU A 198 -13.72 1.93 8.48
CA GLU A 198 -12.61 1.50 9.36
C GLU A 198 -11.47 0.65 8.80
N TRP A 199 -11.21 0.65 7.49
CA TRP A 199 -9.80 0.48 7.12
C TRP A 199 -9.13 1.83 7.37
N GLY A 200 -8.27 1.84 8.40
CA GLY A 200 -7.65 3.04 8.96
C GLY A 200 -7.14 3.96 7.87
N ASP A 201 -7.37 5.27 8.02
CA ASP A 201 -6.82 6.26 7.10
C ASP A 201 -5.30 6.17 7.21
N ALA A 202 -4.66 5.39 6.31
CA ALA A 202 -3.22 5.15 6.38
C ALA A 202 -2.51 6.49 6.54
N GLU A 203 -1.71 6.63 7.59
CA GLU A 203 -1.06 7.89 7.90
C GLU A 203 0.39 7.77 7.46
N TRP A 204 0.87 8.76 6.70
CA TRP A 204 2.28 8.80 6.30
C TRP A 204 2.96 9.93 7.04
N LEU A 205 3.94 9.60 7.89
CA LEU A 205 4.87 10.57 8.43
C LEU A 205 6.16 10.54 7.64
N ILE A 206 6.38 11.58 6.83
CA ILE A 206 7.59 11.76 6.03
C ILE A 206 8.61 12.51 6.88
N VAL A 207 9.71 11.85 7.21
CA VAL A 207 10.76 12.36 8.09
C VAL A 207 12.01 12.64 7.27
N PRO A 208 12.44 13.90 7.13
CA PRO A 208 13.74 14.20 6.56
C PRO A 208 14.85 13.74 7.51
N MET A 209 15.81 13.00 6.97
CA MET A 209 16.96 12.49 7.70
C MET A 209 18.15 13.46 7.56
N GLU A 210 19.06 13.45 8.55
CA GLU A 210 20.22 14.37 8.57
C GLU A 210 21.18 14.17 7.38
N ASN A 211 21.21 12.98 6.81
CA ASN A 211 21.99 12.64 5.62
C ASN A 211 21.33 13.12 4.30
N GLY A 212 20.18 13.80 4.37
CA GLY A 212 19.41 14.26 3.22
C GLY A 212 18.50 13.20 2.60
N GLU A 213 18.45 12.00 3.17
CA GLU A 213 17.47 10.97 2.80
C GLU A 213 16.11 11.24 3.43
N LEU A 214 15.12 10.44 3.03
CA LEU A 214 13.80 10.42 3.61
C LEU A 214 13.57 9.08 4.30
N ASP A 215 12.99 9.15 5.48
CA ASP A 215 12.30 8.01 6.08
C ASP A 215 10.79 8.23 5.97
N ILE A 216 10.04 7.15 5.83
CA ILE A 216 8.58 7.19 5.80
C ILE A 216 8.09 6.18 6.80
N ILE A 217 7.43 6.69 7.82
CA ILE A 217 6.75 5.87 8.80
C ILE A 217 5.30 5.76 8.32
N VAL A 218 4.85 4.51 8.18
CA VAL A 218 3.45 4.18 7.89
C VAL A 218 2.96 3.45 9.12
N ASP A 219 2.08 4.09 9.88
CA ASP A 219 1.46 3.49 11.06
C ASP A 219 -0.02 3.90 11.15
N GLY A 220 -0.83 3.04 11.75
CA GLY A 220 -2.22 3.31 12.06
C GLY A 220 -2.43 3.89 13.46
N GLU A 221 -1.40 3.90 14.32
CA GLU A 221 -1.51 4.34 15.71
C GLU A 221 -0.41 5.35 16.11
N GLN A 222 -0.80 6.43 16.82
CA GLN A 222 0.10 7.50 17.27
C GLN A 222 1.29 7.02 18.11
N GLU A 223 1.11 5.97 18.93
CA GLU A 223 2.19 5.39 19.74
C GLU A 223 3.29 4.77 18.88
N GLY A 224 2.96 4.30 17.68
CA GLY A 224 3.91 3.72 16.74
C GLY A 224 4.78 4.76 16.02
N PHE A 225 4.22 5.94 15.72
CA PHE A 225 4.98 7.05 15.12
C PHE A 225 6.09 7.58 16.04
N LEU A 226 5.74 7.87 17.29
CA LEU A 226 6.67 8.50 18.22
C LEU A 226 7.49 7.49 19.02
N GLY A 227 7.01 6.28 19.30
CA GLY A 227 7.66 5.33 20.23
C GLY A 227 9.17 5.13 20.03
N LYS A 228 9.57 4.21 19.14
CA LYS A 228 11.01 3.92 18.92
C LYS A 228 11.77 5.01 18.16
N ASN A 229 11.04 5.99 17.62
CA ASN A 229 11.56 6.99 16.70
C ASN A 229 11.62 8.40 17.31
N GLU A 230 11.14 8.63 18.54
CA GLU A 230 11.05 9.95 19.19
C GLU A 230 12.36 10.72 19.12
N ARG A 231 13.47 10.02 19.36
CA ARG A 231 14.82 10.62 19.36
C ARG A 231 15.36 10.92 17.97
N LYS A 232 14.77 10.33 16.92
CA LYS A 232 15.19 10.47 15.52
C LYS A 232 14.34 11.51 14.77
N ILE A 233 13.08 11.68 15.15
CA ILE A 233 12.16 12.60 14.48
C ILE A 233 12.32 13.99 15.07
N LYS A 234 13.11 14.85 14.42
CA LYS A 234 13.18 16.27 14.76
C LYS A 234 12.02 17.08 14.19
N SER A 235 11.55 16.65 13.02
CA SER A 235 10.45 17.24 12.27
C SER A 235 9.93 16.20 11.29
N GLY A 236 8.66 16.29 10.91
CA GLY A 236 8.10 15.46 9.85
C GLY A 236 6.89 16.13 9.22
N LEU A 237 6.56 15.71 8.00
CA LEU A 237 5.33 16.09 7.33
C LEU A 237 4.35 14.93 7.38
N PHE A 238 3.17 15.22 7.91
CA PHE A 238 2.10 14.25 7.99
C PHE A 238 1.21 14.37 6.75
N LEU A 239 0.99 13.24 6.06
CA LEU A 239 0.08 13.13 4.94
C LEU A 239 -0.98 12.07 5.22
N LEU A 240 -2.20 12.36 4.73
CA LEU A 240 -3.32 11.44 4.72
C LEU A 240 -3.64 11.09 3.26
N PRO A 241 -3.00 10.07 2.66
CA PRO A 241 -3.23 9.67 1.27
C PRO A 241 -4.72 9.48 0.96
N ALA A 242 -5.50 8.91 1.88
CA ALA A 242 -6.95 8.76 1.71
C ALA A 242 -7.66 10.10 1.45
N ALA A 243 -7.31 11.16 2.18
CA ALA A 243 -7.86 12.50 1.97
C ALA A 243 -7.37 13.14 0.67
N ILE A 244 -6.08 12.98 0.36
CA ILE A 244 -5.46 13.45 -0.90
C ILE A 244 -6.21 12.86 -2.08
N PHE A 245 -6.33 11.55 -2.12
CA PHE A 245 -6.97 10.86 -3.23
C PHE A 245 -8.49 11.16 -3.28
N ARG A 246 -9.16 11.40 -2.14
CA ARG A 246 -10.58 11.78 -2.14
C ARG A 246 -10.79 13.12 -2.86
N SER A 247 -9.82 14.04 -2.74
CA SER A 247 -9.86 15.31 -3.48
C SER A 247 -9.68 15.13 -4.99
N VAL A 248 -8.94 14.10 -5.42
CA VAL A 248 -8.68 13.79 -6.83
C VAL A 248 -9.88 13.10 -7.48
N TRP A 249 -10.47 12.13 -6.78
CA TRP A 249 -11.47 11.22 -7.35
C TRP A 249 -12.91 11.48 -6.87
N GLY A 250 -13.09 12.38 -5.89
CA GLY A 250 -14.37 12.63 -5.23
C GLY A 250 -14.83 11.48 -4.32
N GLU A 251 -16.08 11.55 -3.86
CA GLU A 251 -16.77 10.48 -3.11
C GLU A 251 -17.39 9.42 -4.04
N THR A 252 -17.24 9.58 -5.36
CA THR A 252 -18.08 8.90 -6.37
C THR A 252 -17.36 7.85 -7.18
N LEU A 253 -16.18 7.38 -6.78
CA LEU A 253 -15.64 6.11 -7.30
C LEU A 253 -16.48 4.93 -6.76
N LYS A 254 -17.77 4.89 -7.13
CA LYS A 254 -18.57 3.67 -7.10
C LYS A 254 -17.91 2.73 -8.10
N ALA A 255 -17.14 1.78 -7.58
CA ALA A 255 -16.64 0.70 -8.39
C ALA A 255 -17.84 -0.06 -8.96
N SER A 256 -18.21 0.20 -10.22
CA SER A 256 -19.12 -0.66 -10.96
C SER A 256 -18.42 -2.01 -11.13
N ILE A 257 -18.70 -2.96 -10.23
CA ILE A 257 -18.08 -4.28 -10.20
C ILE A 257 -19.12 -5.30 -10.68
N HIS A 258 -19.02 -5.65 -11.94
CA HIS A 258 -19.10 -7.06 -12.35
C HIS A 258 -17.67 -7.47 -12.68
N TRP A 259 -17.10 -8.42 -11.93
CA TRP A 259 -15.78 -8.95 -12.20
C TRP A 259 -15.91 -10.35 -12.83
N PRO A 260 -15.42 -10.57 -14.05
CA PRO A 260 -15.45 -11.87 -14.70
C PRO A 260 -14.08 -12.54 -14.57
N PHE A 261 -13.73 -13.01 -13.37
CA PHE A 261 -12.60 -13.95 -13.22
C PHE A 261 -12.93 -14.98 -12.16
N SER A 262 -13.68 -16.00 -12.57
CA SER A 262 -13.47 -17.36 -12.09
C SER A 262 -12.29 -17.91 -12.90
N LEU A 263 -11.13 -18.08 -12.26
CA LEU A 263 -10.06 -18.89 -12.83
C LEU A 263 -10.54 -20.34 -12.82
N THR A 264 -10.88 -20.86 -14.00
CA THR A 264 -10.79 -22.31 -14.28
C THR A 264 -9.36 -22.66 -14.62
#